data_AF-A0A554RGY6-F1
#
_entry.id   AF-A0A554RGY6-F1
#
_cell.length_a   1.000
_cell.length_b   1.000
_cell.length_c   1.000
_cell.angle_alpha   90.00
_cell.angle_beta   90.00
_cell.angle_gamma   90.00
#
_symmetry.space_group_name_H-M   'P 1'
#
loop_
_entity.id
_entity.type
_entity.pdbx_description
1 polymer ?
#
loop_
_entity_poly.entity_id
_entity_poly.type
_entity_poly.pdbx_seq_one_letter_code
_entity_poly.pdbx_strand_id
1 'polypeptide(L)'
;MSIDLDTFIDARRHIGFAYFEHDCATIAADWVREQRGTDPLEPLRAQGGALAPKRLLTALRHVRAVGGFQAAASTLLGPALPGLRAQRGDVVLARSGGRVGRVSGHSFGICTGSNIVAPGKDRLQFLPLTAGVAAWRV
;
A
#
# COMPACT_ATOMS: atom_id res chain seq x y z
N MET A 1 -3.79 -16.93 -13.24
CA MET A 1 -2.47 -16.53 -13.78
C MET A 1 -2.09 -15.28 -13.03
N SER A 2 -1.00 -15.29 -12.26
CA SER A 2 -0.52 -14.08 -11.58
C SER A 2 0.05 -13.11 -12.62
N ILE A 3 -0.35 -11.84 -12.57
CA ILE A 3 0.19 -10.78 -13.41
C ILE A 3 1.62 -10.46 -12.97
N ASP A 4 2.51 -10.14 -13.90
CA ASP A 4 3.84 -9.66 -13.54
C ASP A 4 3.79 -8.22 -13.00
N LEU A 5 4.78 -7.87 -12.17
CA LEU A 5 4.83 -6.58 -11.48
C LEU A 5 4.95 -5.40 -12.45
N ASP A 6 5.68 -5.54 -13.57
CA ASP A 6 5.88 -4.42 -14.48
C ASP A 6 4.58 -4.11 -15.22
N THR A 7 3.85 -5.13 -15.68
CA THR A 7 2.52 -4.95 -16.27
C THR A 7 1.53 -4.34 -15.26
N PHE A 8 1.57 -4.79 -14.00
CA PHE A 8 0.71 -4.21 -12.94
C PHE A 8 0.97 -2.72 -12.73
N ILE A 9 2.25 -2.33 -12.72
CA ILE A 9 2.69 -0.94 -12.55
C ILE A 9 2.34 -0.11 -13.79
N ASP A 10 2.61 -0.63 -14.98
CA ASP A 10 2.45 0.12 -16.22
C ASP A 10 0.99 0.47 -16.49
N ALA A 11 0.08 -0.47 -16.23
CA ALA A 11 -1.37 -0.25 -16.30
C ALA A 11 -1.88 0.89 -15.40
N ARG A 12 -1.13 1.24 -14.35
CA ARG A 12 -1.49 2.27 -13.35
C ARG A 12 -0.58 3.50 -13.39
N ARG A 13 0.47 3.48 -14.21
CA ARG A 13 1.56 4.47 -14.23
C ARG A 13 1.06 5.90 -14.29
N HIS A 14 0.02 6.15 -15.09
CA HIS A 14 -0.53 7.49 -15.38
C HIS A 14 -1.78 7.84 -14.58
N ILE A 15 -2.20 6.98 -13.65
CA ILE A 15 -3.38 7.21 -12.83
C ILE A 15 -2.96 8.00 -11.58
N GLY A 16 -3.66 9.10 -11.33
CA GLY A 16 -3.45 9.96 -10.16
C GLY A 16 -4.00 9.35 -8.86
N PHE A 17 -3.74 10.04 -7.74
CA PHE A 17 -4.21 9.60 -6.43
C PHE A 17 -5.72 9.84 -6.26
N ALA A 18 -6.46 8.80 -5.86
CA ALA A 18 -7.86 8.88 -5.48
C ALA A 18 -8.13 8.04 -4.23
N TYR A 19 -8.69 8.64 -3.17
CA TYR A 19 -9.01 7.90 -1.94
C TYR A 19 -10.01 6.78 -2.21
N PHE A 20 -9.77 5.60 -1.62
CA PHE A 20 -10.58 4.38 -1.73
C PHE A 20 -10.65 3.75 -3.12
N GLU A 21 -9.91 4.27 -4.10
CA GLU A 21 -9.92 3.79 -5.50
C GLU A 21 -8.51 3.58 -6.03
N HIS A 22 -7.63 4.57 -5.84
CA HIS A 22 -6.24 4.55 -6.28
C HIS A 22 -5.34 5.26 -5.26
N ASP A 23 -5.47 4.83 -4.01
CA ASP A 23 -4.60 5.25 -2.90
C ASP A 23 -3.60 4.15 -2.54
N CYS A 24 -2.68 4.48 -1.62
CA CYS A 24 -1.57 3.58 -1.32
C CYS A 24 -2.01 2.24 -0.74
N ALA A 25 -3.05 2.23 0.11
CA ALA A 25 -3.58 0.99 0.69
C ALA A 25 -4.30 0.16 -0.37
N THR A 26 -5.09 0.81 -1.23
CA THR A 26 -5.86 0.16 -2.29
C THR A 26 -4.95 -0.48 -3.34
N ILE A 27 -3.93 0.24 -3.83
CA ILE A 27 -2.98 -0.32 -4.80
C ILE A 27 -2.18 -1.48 -4.21
N ALA A 28 -1.72 -1.36 -2.97
CA ALA A 28 -1.02 -2.44 -2.30
C ALA A 28 -1.92 -3.68 -2.12
N ALA A 29 -3.20 -3.48 -1.75
CA ALA A 29 -4.17 -4.56 -1.62
C ALA A 29 -4.49 -5.23 -2.96
N ASP A 30 -4.67 -4.43 -4.02
CA ASP A 30 -4.88 -4.96 -5.37
C ASP A 30 -3.70 -5.83 -5.79
N TRP A 31 -2.46 -5.39 -5.57
CA TRP A 31 -1.27 -6.19 -5.86
C TRP A 31 -1.25 -7.50 -5.09
N VAL A 32 -1.52 -7.46 -3.78
CA VAL A 32 -1.63 -8.67 -2.95
C VAL A 32 -2.72 -9.60 -3.48
N ARG A 33 -3.86 -9.07 -3.91
CA ARG A 33 -4.94 -9.85 -4.52
C ARG A 33 -4.50 -10.52 -5.82
N GLU A 34 -3.80 -9.82 -6.70
CA GLU A 34 -3.30 -10.40 -7.96
C GLU A 34 -2.29 -11.53 -7.70
N GLN A 35 -1.47 -11.42 -6.65
CA GLN A 35 -0.45 -12.43 -6.33
C GLN A 35 -0.98 -13.62 -5.51
N ARG A 36 -1.86 -13.36 -4.54
CA ARG A 36 -2.35 -14.36 -3.57
C ARG A 36 -3.76 -14.87 -3.87
N GLY A 37 -4.49 -14.21 -4.76
CA GLY A 37 -5.90 -14.48 -5.03
C GLY A 37 -6.86 -13.96 -3.96
N THR A 38 -6.36 -13.27 -2.91
CA THR A 38 -7.17 -12.78 -1.78
C THR A 38 -6.94 -11.29 -1.54
N ASP A 39 -8.03 -10.53 -1.36
CA ASP A 39 -7.97 -9.09 -1.07
C ASP A 39 -7.79 -8.87 0.44
N PRO A 40 -6.63 -8.36 0.91
CA PRO A 40 -6.42 -8.12 2.34
C PRO A 40 -7.35 -7.04 2.91
N LEU A 41 -7.93 -6.18 2.08
CA LEU A 41 -8.86 -5.14 2.53
C LEU A 41 -10.33 -5.57 2.47
N GLU A 42 -10.65 -6.76 1.97
CA GLU A 42 -12.04 -7.24 1.84
C GLU A 42 -12.82 -7.14 3.16
N PRO A 43 -12.30 -7.62 4.32
CA PRO A 43 -13.02 -7.52 5.60
C PRO A 43 -13.28 -6.07 6.03
N LEU A 44 -12.42 -5.13 5.60
CA LEU A 44 -12.55 -3.72 5.93
C LEU A 44 -13.52 -3.00 4.97
N ARG A 45 -13.70 -3.50 3.75
CA ARG A 45 -14.62 -2.98 2.72
C ARG A 45 -16.04 -3.53 2.86
N ALA A 46 -16.20 -4.74 3.42
CA ALA A 46 -17.48 -5.41 3.65
C ALA A 46 -18.40 -4.59 4.58
N GLN A 47 -19.70 -4.91 4.57
CA GLN A 47 -20.69 -4.21 5.39
C GLN A 47 -20.31 -4.22 6.88
N GLY A 48 -20.26 -3.03 7.50
CA GLY A 48 -19.79 -2.85 8.88
C GLY A 48 -18.28 -2.66 9.04
N GLY A 49 -17.49 -2.85 7.96
CA GLY A 49 -16.06 -2.62 7.94
C GLY A 49 -15.67 -1.13 7.95
N ALA A 50 -14.45 -0.84 8.39
CA ALA A 50 -13.97 0.54 8.58
C ALA A 50 -13.84 1.35 7.29
N LEU A 51 -13.70 0.70 6.14
CA LEU A 51 -13.61 1.31 4.81
C LEU A 51 -14.95 1.34 4.06
N ALA A 52 -15.94 0.54 4.50
CA ALA A 52 -17.28 0.52 3.92
C ALA A 52 -17.93 1.92 3.74
N PRO A 53 -17.86 2.86 4.71
CA PRO A 53 -18.47 4.17 4.54
C PRO A 53 -17.69 5.10 3.59
N LYS A 54 -16.51 4.71 3.08
CA LYS A 54 -15.62 5.54 2.25
C LYS A 54 -15.34 6.93 2.86
N ARG A 55 -15.13 6.96 4.18
CA ARG A 55 -14.84 8.19 4.96
C ARG A 55 -13.42 8.17 5.49
N LEU A 56 -12.60 9.13 5.07
CA LEU A 56 -11.17 9.19 5.42
C LEU A 56 -10.94 9.21 6.93
N LEU A 57 -11.72 10.00 7.67
CA LEU A 57 -11.60 10.07 9.13
C LEU A 57 -11.91 8.73 9.82
N THR A 58 -12.87 7.96 9.31
CA THR A 58 -13.19 6.63 9.85
C THR A 58 -12.02 5.67 9.61
N ALA A 59 -11.48 5.66 8.40
CA ALA A 59 -10.32 4.84 8.04
C ALA A 59 -9.10 5.18 8.92
N LEU A 60 -8.78 6.47 9.08
CA LEU A 60 -7.65 6.92 9.91
C LEU A 60 -7.83 6.60 11.39
N ARG A 61 -9.06 6.71 11.93
CA ARG A 61 -9.35 6.31 13.32
C ARG A 61 -9.15 4.81 13.51
N HIS A 62 -9.60 4.00 12.56
CA HIS A 62 -9.39 2.55 12.61
C HIS A 62 -7.89 2.21 12.61
N VAL A 63 -7.12 2.79 11.68
CA VAL A 63 -5.65 2.62 11.65
C VAL A 63 -5.01 3.04 12.97
N ARG A 64 -5.43 4.16 13.54
CA ARG A 64 -4.92 4.62 14.85
C ARG A 64 -5.27 3.65 15.98
N ALA A 65 -6.50 3.13 16.01
CA ALA A 65 -6.95 2.19 17.03
C ALA A 65 -6.18 0.85 16.99
N VAL A 66 -5.77 0.41 15.80
CA VAL A 66 -4.96 -0.81 15.61
C VAL A 66 -3.45 -0.57 15.90
N GLY A 67 -3.04 0.67 16.17
CA GLY A 67 -1.64 1.00 16.49
C GLY A 67 -0.83 1.55 15.32
N GLY A 68 -1.48 2.02 14.26
CA GLY A 68 -0.87 2.66 13.10
C GLY A 68 -0.76 1.76 11.87
N PHE A 69 -0.24 2.30 10.77
CA PHE A 69 -0.21 1.62 9.47
C PHE A 69 0.59 0.30 9.48
N GLN A 70 1.73 0.27 10.18
CA GLN A 70 2.53 -0.95 10.27
C GLN A 70 1.79 -2.06 11.02
N ALA A 71 1.13 -1.74 12.14
CA ALA A 71 0.35 -2.70 12.90
C ALA A 71 -0.85 -3.20 12.09
N ALA A 72 -1.61 -2.28 11.46
CA ALA A 72 -2.74 -2.63 10.61
C ALA A 72 -2.33 -3.55 9.45
N ALA A 73 -1.25 -3.23 8.74
CA ALA A 73 -0.73 -4.10 7.68
C ALA A 73 -0.25 -5.45 8.23
N SER A 74 0.32 -5.50 9.44
CA SER A 74 0.78 -6.76 10.02
C SER A 74 -0.37 -7.66 10.47
N THR A 75 -1.51 -7.08 10.87
CA THR A 75 -2.75 -7.84 11.10
C THR A 75 -3.27 -8.49 9.83
N LEU A 76 -3.10 -7.85 8.67
CA LEU A 76 -3.64 -8.32 7.38
C LEU A 76 -2.68 -9.23 6.61
N LEU A 77 -1.38 -8.94 6.65
CA LEU A 77 -0.35 -9.59 5.82
C LEU A 77 0.62 -10.47 6.61
N GLY A 78 0.53 -10.46 7.95
CA GLY A 78 1.45 -11.17 8.84
C GLY A 78 2.63 -10.30 9.32
N PRO A 79 3.64 -10.90 9.97
CA PRO A 79 4.72 -10.14 10.60
C PRO A 79 5.54 -9.35 9.58
N ALA A 80 5.88 -8.11 9.94
CA ALA A 80 6.72 -7.25 9.12
C ALA A 80 8.21 -7.64 9.18
N LEU A 81 8.89 -7.49 8.06
CA LEU A 81 10.35 -7.46 7.92
C LEU A 81 10.85 -6.01 7.97
N PRO A 82 12.14 -5.78 8.28
CA PRO A 82 12.75 -4.46 8.09
C PRO A 82 12.65 -4.02 6.62
N GLY A 83 12.34 -2.74 6.37
CA GLY A 83 12.08 -2.23 5.01
C GLY A 83 13.20 -2.50 4.00
N LEU A 84 14.47 -2.43 4.41
CA LEU A 84 15.62 -2.73 3.55
C LEU A 84 15.75 -4.21 3.16
N ARG A 85 14.99 -5.11 3.76
CA ARG A 85 14.93 -6.53 3.39
C ARG A 85 13.80 -6.84 2.39
N ALA A 86 13.08 -5.82 1.92
CA ALA A 86 12.06 -6.00 0.90
C ALA A 86 12.70 -6.56 -0.38
N GLN A 87 12.05 -7.56 -0.96
CA GLN A 87 12.37 -8.10 -2.27
C GLN A 87 11.38 -7.57 -3.30
N ARG A 88 11.74 -7.66 -4.58
CA ARG A 88 10.83 -7.27 -5.66
C ARG A 88 9.50 -8.02 -5.52
N GLY A 89 8.39 -7.27 -5.54
CA GLY A 89 7.04 -7.76 -5.29
C GLY A 89 6.54 -7.60 -3.85
N ASP A 90 7.41 -7.33 -2.88
CA ASP A 90 6.99 -7.13 -1.49
C ASP A 90 6.23 -5.81 -1.33
N VAL A 91 5.22 -5.81 -0.45
CA VAL A 91 4.58 -4.56 -0.01
C VAL A 91 5.49 -3.87 0.99
N VAL A 92 5.68 -2.56 0.86
CA VAL A 92 6.57 -1.76 1.71
C VAL A 92 5.82 -0.57 2.26
N LEU A 93 5.97 -0.31 3.55
CA LEU A 93 5.57 0.94 4.18
C LEU A 93 6.76 1.90 4.10
N ALA A 94 6.61 2.98 3.34
CA ALA A 94 7.65 3.98 3.12
C ALA A 94 7.33 5.30 3.84
N ARG A 95 8.37 6.03 4.25
CA ARG A 95 8.23 7.43 4.68
C ARG A 95 8.06 8.29 3.43
N SER A 96 6.88 8.88 3.26
CA SER A 96 6.55 9.65 2.07
C SER A 96 7.29 10.99 1.99
N GLY A 97 7.61 11.62 3.14
CA GLY A 97 8.34 12.90 3.17
C GLY A 97 7.69 14.03 2.35
N GLY A 98 6.41 13.92 1.99
CA GLY A 98 5.70 14.86 1.13
C GLY A 98 5.82 14.60 -0.38
N ARG A 99 6.46 13.50 -0.81
CA ARG A 99 6.59 13.13 -2.23
C ARG A 99 5.47 12.19 -2.69
N VAL A 100 4.92 11.36 -1.80
CA VAL A 100 3.88 10.35 -2.13
C VAL A 100 2.55 10.65 -1.43
N GLY A 101 1.44 10.62 -2.18
CA GLY A 101 0.12 11.02 -1.70
C GLY A 101 -0.07 12.54 -1.51
N ARG A 102 -1.13 12.94 -0.79
CA ARG A 102 -1.46 14.36 -0.49
C ARG A 102 -0.97 14.86 0.88
N VAL A 103 -0.52 13.97 1.76
CA VAL A 103 -0.15 14.30 3.15
C VAL A 103 1.19 13.64 3.52
N SER A 104 2.03 14.34 4.27
CA SER A 104 3.30 13.81 4.78
C SER A 104 3.06 12.74 5.85
N GLY A 105 3.81 11.64 5.79
CA GLY A 105 3.76 10.59 6.81
C GLY A 105 4.26 9.27 6.24
N HIS A 106 3.37 8.29 6.20
CA HIS A 106 3.64 6.97 5.65
C HIS A 106 2.79 6.71 4.41
N SER A 107 3.33 5.92 3.49
CA SER A 107 2.61 5.44 2.31
C SER A 107 2.99 3.99 2.06
N PHE A 108 2.01 3.16 1.72
CA PHE A 108 2.29 1.85 1.16
C PHE A 108 2.76 1.99 -0.29
N GLY A 109 3.60 1.04 -0.70
CA GLY A 109 4.06 0.86 -2.06
C GLY A 109 4.53 -0.57 -2.28
N ILE A 110 5.01 -0.85 -3.49
CA ILE A 110 5.50 -2.17 -3.88
C ILE A 110 6.98 -2.07 -4.22
N CYS A 111 7.80 -2.98 -3.70
CA CYS A 111 9.21 -3.02 -4.02
C CYS A 111 9.42 -3.50 -5.46
N THR A 112 10.20 -2.77 -6.23
CA THR A 112 10.56 -3.08 -7.63
C THR A 112 11.99 -3.59 -7.77
N GLY A 113 12.70 -3.74 -6.64
CA GLY A 113 14.14 -4.00 -6.57
C GLY A 113 14.81 -2.89 -5.75
N SER A 114 15.34 -1.87 -6.41
CA SER A 114 15.99 -0.72 -5.75
C SER A 114 15.03 0.41 -5.35
N ASN A 115 13.78 0.36 -5.81
CA ASN A 115 12.78 1.40 -5.60
C ASN A 115 11.47 0.83 -5.04
N ILE A 116 10.69 1.71 -4.40
CA ILE A 116 9.34 1.47 -3.93
C ILE A 116 8.40 2.29 -4.82
N VAL A 117 7.50 1.64 -5.56
CA VAL A 117 6.48 2.33 -6.34
C VAL A 117 5.25 2.59 -5.48
N ALA A 118 4.73 3.82 -5.50
CA ALA A 118 3.57 4.23 -4.72
C ALA A 118 2.79 5.34 -5.43
N PRO A 119 1.48 5.53 -5.15
CA PRO A 119 0.69 6.56 -5.81
C PRO A 119 1.11 7.97 -5.38
N GLY A 120 1.59 8.75 -6.33
CA GLY A 120 1.74 10.20 -6.20
C GLY A 120 0.47 10.93 -6.63
N LYS A 121 0.49 12.27 -6.51
CA LYS A 121 -0.67 13.12 -6.82
C LYS A 121 -1.24 12.86 -8.23
N ASP A 122 -0.39 12.85 -9.24
CA ASP A 122 -0.81 12.80 -10.65
C ASP A 122 -0.45 11.48 -11.35
N ARG A 123 0.46 10.69 -10.77
CA ARG A 123 1.00 9.45 -11.33
C ARG A 123 1.67 8.60 -10.26
N LEU A 124 1.98 7.35 -10.59
CA LEU A 124 2.88 6.56 -9.75
C LEU A 124 4.26 7.21 -9.65
N GLN A 125 4.81 7.17 -8.44
CA GLN A 125 6.13 7.68 -8.11
C GLN A 125 7.01 6.56 -7.55
N PHE A 126 8.32 6.73 -7.76
CA PHE A 126 9.33 5.81 -7.29
C PHE A 126 10.12 6.49 -6.18
N LEU A 127 10.03 5.91 -4.99
CA LEU A 127 10.88 6.27 -3.85
C LEU A 127 12.08 5.32 -3.81
N PRO A 128 13.24 5.76 -3.30
CA PRO A 128 14.34 4.83 -3.07
C PRO A 128 13.94 3.82 -1.98
N LEU A 129 14.43 2.57 -2.08
CA LEU A 129 14.18 1.54 -1.06
C LEU A 129 14.60 1.96 0.36
N THR A 130 15.57 2.87 0.47
CA THR A 130 16.01 3.47 1.75
C THR A 130 14.92 4.27 2.48
N ALA A 131 13.82 4.61 1.81
CA ALA A 131 12.65 5.21 2.45
C ALA A 131 11.74 4.16 3.14
N GLY A 132 11.98 2.87 2.90
CA GLY A 132 11.20 1.76 3.46
C GLY A 132 11.45 1.57 4.97
N VAL A 133 10.37 1.52 5.74
CA VAL A 133 10.37 1.29 7.19
C VAL A 133 10.11 -0.17 7.50
N ALA A 134 9.10 -0.74 6.86
CA ALA A 134 8.64 -2.11 7.05
C ALA A 134 8.26 -2.73 5.71
N ALA A 135 8.41 -4.04 5.58
CA ALA A 135 8.05 -4.79 4.39
C ALA A 135 7.28 -6.06 4.75
N TRP A 136 6.40 -6.50 3.85
CA TRP A 136 5.67 -7.75 3.96
C TRP A 136 5.90 -8.55 2.68
N ARG A 137 6.32 -9.80 2.86
CA ARG A 137 6.42 -10.75 1.75
C ARG A 137 5.04 -10.89 1.14
N VAL A 138 4.93 -10.82 -0.18
CA VAL A 138 3.71 -11.10 -0.95
C VAL A 138 3.82 -12.46 -1.59
#